data_AF-A0A7S2PKB7-F1
#
_entry.id   AF-A0A7S2PKB7-F1
#
_cell.length_a   1.000
_cell.length_b   1.000
_cell.length_c   1.000
_cell.angle_alpha   90.00
_cell.angle_beta   90.00
_cell.angle_gamma   90.00
#
_symmetry.space_group_name_H-M   'P 1'
#
loop_
_entity.id
_entity.type
_entity.pdbx_description
1 polymer ?
#
loop_
_entity_poly.entity_id
_entity_poly.type
_entity_poly.pdbx_seq_one_letter_code
_entity_poly.pdbx_strand_id
1 'polypeptide(L)'
;LPWASQYHLCDPQADANFKQACNVWERKYDITCWVDRDDFTPPTKQLDKIRTSNHPRHQVLQAQGRGIAMMVLTGLEHALLRWRNELSSNSSNNNAIPLPSEEYWHVAEHYQKIRDNVSSDGGVCAEMLRESKMFPERVCTTPMKGRTQFTPRTNPDESSLLSIMKDFQPNSTKYSKELLYEGPDVPNPSLAIPEGEIDVRLIASTGKSDLNLVNHRNRNRAKRKHRKLASAFLSSTSSTLARNRNLAAPQIEQSSLWYPTDGLEVGFCDGSTDSYNCKRNAQNDCLLYGHNDDRQGIMGDGYSDWVVFNLHDVTEGIIMVKVHAWYHKVIIGKLNPLTEGMDVDGARSLLRGSSSSVSTADVEGDESWSSLLMSWESDEEDGLDYHYDQERYLKADPEQVMPDTFKFDFALNGKITTYDKQKFWEVITNPQRVVQLFTLLDQQPNWVQKNYPDGNVEVAFRLRDCGRDQMMHITHLYWA
;
A
#
# COMPACT_ATOMS: atom_id res chain seq x y z
N LEU A 1 11.84 25.23 -16.33
CA LEU A 1 11.56 24.01 -15.55
C LEU A 1 10.36 24.35 -14.68
N PRO A 2 9.20 23.67 -14.82
CA PRO A 2 8.05 23.92 -13.96
C PRO A 2 8.47 23.97 -12.48
N TRP A 3 7.80 24.75 -11.64
CA TRP A 3 8.06 24.83 -10.19
C TRP A 3 8.49 23.50 -9.54
N ALA A 4 7.78 22.43 -9.87
CA ALA A 4 8.01 21.09 -9.33
C ALA A 4 9.24 20.33 -9.87
N SER A 5 10.01 20.88 -10.81
CA SER A 5 11.31 20.36 -11.22
C SER A 5 12.49 21.24 -10.78
N GLN A 6 12.21 22.31 -10.03
CA GLN A 6 13.24 23.08 -9.36
C GLN A 6 13.97 22.14 -8.37
N TYR A 7 15.32 22.21 -8.35
CA TYR A 7 16.18 21.40 -7.47
C TYR A 7 16.29 19.90 -7.78
N HIS A 8 15.79 19.43 -8.94
CA HIS A 8 15.94 18.03 -9.34
C HIS A 8 17.27 17.73 -10.05
N LEU A 9 17.85 18.72 -10.71
CA LEU A 9 19.16 18.64 -11.34
C LEU A 9 20.12 19.52 -10.54
N CYS A 10 20.43 19.08 -9.33
CA CYS A 10 21.50 19.68 -8.54
C CYS A 10 22.82 19.17 -9.13
N ASP A 11 23.38 19.93 -10.07
CA ASP A 11 24.70 19.63 -10.61
C ASP A 11 25.71 19.60 -9.43
N PRO A 12 26.39 18.46 -9.18
CA PRO A 12 27.40 18.36 -8.14
C PRO A 12 28.56 19.35 -8.33
N GLN A 13 28.72 19.90 -9.55
CA GLN A 13 29.71 20.90 -9.90
C GLN A 13 29.18 22.33 -9.92
N ALA A 14 27.88 22.55 -9.69
CA ALA A 14 27.33 23.90 -9.64
C ALA A 14 27.93 24.72 -8.50
N ASP A 15 27.82 26.04 -8.62
CA ASP A 15 28.36 26.97 -7.64
C ASP A 15 27.73 26.78 -6.24
N ALA A 16 28.39 27.33 -5.22
CA ALA A 16 27.97 27.18 -3.82
C ALA A 16 26.56 27.72 -3.54
N ASN A 17 26.11 28.75 -4.26
CA ASN A 17 24.77 29.33 -4.10
C ASN A 17 23.69 28.42 -4.70
N PHE A 18 23.99 27.77 -5.84
CA PHE A 18 23.11 26.77 -6.44
C PHE A 18 23.04 25.51 -5.57
N LYS A 19 24.16 25.05 -5.02
CA LYS A 19 24.21 23.96 -4.04
C LYS A 19 23.44 24.31 -2.76
N GLN A 20 23.54 25.54 -2.28
CA GLN A 20 22.79 26.02 -1.12
C GLN A 20 21.29 26.01 -1.41
N ALA A 21 20.85 26.53 -2.57
CA ALA A 21 19.45 26.48 -3.00
C ALA A 21 18.91 25.05 -3.16
N CYS A 22 19.77 24.11 -3.56
CA CYS A 22 19.50 22.69 -3.72
C CYS A 22 19.51 21.88 -2.41
N ASN A 23 20.23 22.34 -1.39
CA ASN A 23 20.40 21.62 -0.12
C ASN A 23 19.55 22.16 1.02
N VAL A 24 18.70 23.16 0.76
CA VAL A 24 17.73 23.60 1.77
C VAL A 24 16.74 22.48 2.05
N TRP A 25 16.84 21.88 3.25
CA TRP A 25 15.92 20.86 3.75
C TRP A 25 14.45 21.31 3.61
N GLU A 26 14.20 22.58 3.92
CA GLU A 26 12.90 23.26 3.86
C GLU A 26 12.29 23.25 2.46
N ARG A 27 13.11 23.17 1.40
CA ARG A 27 12.60 23.08 0.03
C ARG A 27 12.36 21.65 -0.41
N LYS A 28 12.90 20.65 0.27
CA LYS A 28 12.72 19.22 -0.04
C LYS A 28 11.47 18.63 0.62
N TYR A 29 11.12 19.20 1.78
CA TYR A 29 9.99 18.83 2.63
C TYR A 29 9.39 20.09 3.25
N ASP A 30 8.65 20.85 2.46
CA ASP A 30 7.69 21.78 3.03
C ASP A 30 6.39 20.99 3.21
N ILE A 31 6.27 20.26 4.31
CA ILE A 31 5.01 19.62 4.69
C ILE A 31 4.78 19.97 6.15
N THR A 32 3.74 20.77 6.39
CA THR A 32 3.27 21.06 7.74
C THR A 32 2.52 19.87 8.31
N CYS A 33 2.50 19.76 9.63
CA CYS A 33 1.70 18.75 10.30
C CYS A 33 0.22 19.15 10.41
N TRP A 34 -0.06 20.43 10.24
CA TRP A 34 -1.38 21.02 10.28
C TRP A 34 -1.43 22.29 9.45
N VAL A 35 -2.62 22.62 8.95
CA VAL A 35 -2.92 23.92 8.33
C VAL A 35 -4.05 24.52 9.14
N ASP A 36 -3.85 25.73 9.66
CA ASP A 36 -4.83 26.38 10.52
C ASP A 36 -6.16 26.59 9.81
N ARG A 37 -7.25 26.47 10.59
CA ARG A 37 -8.63 26.51 10.12
C ARG A 37 -9.49 27.30 11.08
N ASP A 38 -10.50 27.97 10.53
CA ASP A 38 -11.46 28.73 11.33
C ASP A 38 -12.56 27.85 11.93
N ASP A 39 -12.77 26.65 11.37
CA ASP A 39 -13.88 25.74 11.71
C ASP A 39 -13.49 24.66 12.74
N PHE A 40 -12.20 24.45 12.98
CA PHE A 40 -11.73 23.36 13.82
C PHE A 40 -10.38 23.68 14.47
N THR A 41 -10.25 23.33 15.75
CA THR A 41 -8.99 23.40 16.50
C THR A 41 -8.63 22.00 17.00
N PRO A 42 -7.48 21.43 16.59
CA PRO A 42 -7.04 20.13 17.08
C PRO A 42 -6.94 20.08 18.61
N PRO A 43 -7.44 19.03 19.26
CA PRO A 43 -7.33 18.89 20.71
C PRO A 43 -5.88 18.63 21.16
N THR A 44 -5.10 17.97 20.32
CA THR A 44 -3.65 17.77 20.52
C THR A 44 -2.89 18.86 19.78
N LYS A 45 -1.93 19.49 20.47
CA LYS A 45 -1.05 20.50 19.86
C LYS A 45 -0.32 19.89 18.67
N GLN A 46 -0.47 20.50 17.51
CA GLN A 46 0.17 20.05 16.28
C GLN A 46 1.63 20.51 16.23
N LEU A 47 2.50 19.66 15.69
CA LEU A 47 3.86 20.03 15.35
C LEU A 47 3.87 21.03 14.19
N ASP A 48 4.96 21.78 14.04
CA ASP A 48 5.07 22.72 12.92
C ASP A 48 5.35 22.00 11.60
N LYS A 49 6.15 20.92 11.64
CA LYS A 49 6.61 20.16 10.46
C LYS A 49 6.62 18.66 10.72
N ILE A 50 6.48 17.88 9.66
CA ILE A 50 6.68 16.42 9.70
C ILE A 50 8.16 16.12 10.01
N ARG A 51 8.43 15.37 11.08
CA ARG A 51 9.78 15.12 11.63
C ARG A 51 10.60 14.04 10.91
N THR A 52 10.30 13.70 9.66
CA THR A 52 10.89 12.49 9.06
C THR A 52 12.01 12.81 8.07
N SER A 53 13.27 12.64 8.49
CA SER A 53 14.44 12.90 7.63
C SER A 53 14.73 11.79 6.60
N ASN A 54 14.14 10.61 6.80
CA ASN A 54 14.60 9.35 6.20
C ASN A 54 13.74 8.79 5.05
N HIS A 55 12.73 9.53 4.60
CA HIS A 55 11.79 9.04 3.58
C HIS A 55 12.26 9.38 2.15
N PRO A 56 11.79 8.65 1.12
CA PRO A 56 11.95 9.09 -0.26
C PRO A 56 11.24 10.43 -0.40
N ARG A 57 12.02 11.48 -0.67
CA ARG A 57 11.56 12.86 -0.69
C ARG A 57 10.32 13.01 -1.57
N HIS A 58 9.28 13.69 -1.09
CA HIS A 58 8.05 13.93 -1.84
C HIS A 58 8.35 14.42 -3.26
N GLN A 59 9.37 15.27 -3.39
CA GLN A 59 9.90 15.74 -4.66
C GLN A 59 10.50 14.63 -5.54
N VAL A 60 11.27 13.68 -5.00
CA VAL A 60 11.82 12.57 -5.80
C VAL A 60 10.71 11.75 -6.43
N LEU A 61 9.66 11.45 -5.66
CA LEU A 61 8.46 10.77 -6.19
C LEU A 61 7.73 11.63 -7.23
N GLN A 62 7.55 12.94 -6.96
CA GLN A 62 6.99 13.86 -7.94
C GLN A 62 7.80 13.93 -9.23
N ALA A 63 9.13 13.95 -9.15
CA ALA A 63 10.00 14.01 -10.31
C ALA A 63 10.05 12.70 -11.08
N GLN A 64 10.05 11.55 -10.42
CA GLN A 64 9.90 10.26 -11.09
C GLN A 64 8.56 10.20 -11.83
N GLY A 65 7.46 10.54 -11.14
CA GLY A 65 6.13 10.60 -11.74
C GLY A 65 6.04 11.57 -12.91
N ARG A 66 6.62 12.77 -12.79
CA ARG A 66 6.67 13.78 -13.86
C ARG A 66 7.60 13.37 -15.00
N GLY A 67 8.72 12.70 -14.73
CA GLY A 67 9.61 12.16 -15.75
C GLY A 67 8.88 11.13 -16.61
N ILE A 68 8.11 10.24 -15.98
CA ILE A 68 7.23 9.29 -16.67
C ILE A 68 6.16 10.04 -17.48
N ALA A 69 5.49 11.02 -16.87
CA ALA A 69 4.46 11.81 -17.57
C ALA A 69 5.02 12.57 -18.78
N MET A 70 6.19 13.20 -18.65
CA MET A 70 6.87 13.89 -19.74
C MET A 70 7.28 12.93 -20.84
N MET A 71 7.80 11.75 -20.52
CA MET A 71 8.10 10.72 -21.50
C MET A 71 6.84 10.33 -22.31
N VAL A 72 5.69 10.18 -21.64
CA VAL A 72 4.41 9.92 -22.31
C VAL A 72 3.97 11.10 -23.19
N LEU A 73 4.03 12.34 -22.67
CA LEU A 73 3.62 13.55 -23.40
C LEU A 73 4.52 13.80 -24.62
N THR A 74 5.83 13.65 -24.49
CA THR A 74 6.78 13.74 -25.60
C THR A 74 6.48 12.66 -26.64
N GLY A 75 6.19 11.43 -26.22
CA GLY A 75 5.76 10.36 -27.13
C GLY A 75 4.48 10.71 -27.90
N LEU A 76 3.49 11.30 -27.21
CA LEU A 76 2.24 11.77 -27.82
C LEU A 76 2.47 12.94 -28.78
N GLU A 77 3.31 13.92 -28.41
CA GLU A 77 3.67 15.04 -29.27
C GLU A 77 4.34 14.55 -30.55
N HIS A 78 5.34 13.65 -30.46
CA HIS A 78 5.96 13.04 -31.63
C HIS A 78 4.95 12.32 -32.52
N ALA A 79 4.00 11.60 -31.92
CA ALA A 79 2.93 10.94 -32.67
C ALA A 79 2.03 11.95 -33.40
N LEU A 80 1.60 13.03 -32.73
CA LEU A 80 0.77 14.09 -33.31
C LEU A 80 1.51 14.90 -34.38
N LEU A 81 2.78 15.23 -34.18
CA LEU A 81 3.62 15.92 -35.16
C LEU A 81 3.84 15.06 -36.40
N ARG A 82 4.11 13.76 -36.21
CA ARG A 82 4.19 12.81 -37.31
C ARG A 82 2.87 12.78 -38.08
N TRP A 83 1.74 12.63 -37.38
CA TRP A 83 0.42 12.68 -37.99
C TRP A 83 0.22 13.96 -38.82
N ARG A 84 0.44 15.14 -38.23
CA ARG A 84 0.28 16.44 -38.91
C ARG A 84 1.18 16.59 -40.14
N ASN A 85 2.44 16.20 -40.05
CA ASN A 85 3.39 16.33 -41.14
C ASN A 85 2.99 15.43 -42.32
N GLU A 86 2.47 14.23 -42.04
CA GLU A 86 1.96 13.30 -43.07
C GLU A 86 0.65 13.78 -43.71
N LEU A 87 -0.21 14.48 -42.97
CA LEU A 87 -1.37 15.17 -43.55
C LEU A 87 -0.93 16.29 -44.49
N SER A 88 0.12 17.02 -44.10
CA SER A 88 0.61 18.20 -44.84
C SER A 88 1.38 17.81 -46.11
N SER A 89 2.15 16.72 -46.08
CA SER A 89 2.89 16.19 -47.24
C SER A 89 1.98 15.61 -48.32
N ASN A 90 0.79 15.11 -47.94
CA ASN A 90 -0.20 14.52 -48.85
C ASN A 90 -1.32 15.49 -49.29
N SER A 91 -1.18 16.79 -48.96
CA SER A 91 -2.17 17.85 -49.20
C SER A 91 -2.42 18.20 -50.68
N SER A 92 -1.76 17.57 -51.65
CA SER A 92 -2.08 17.76 -53.08
C SER A 92 -3.40 17.10 -53.50
N ASN A 93 -3.97 16.22 -52.67
CA ASN A 93 -5.30 15.66 -52.85
C ASN A 93 -6.22 16.14 -51.72
N ASN A 94 -7.25 16.91 -52.05
CA ASN A 94 -8.23 17.54 -51.12
C ASN A 94 -9.08 16.58 -50.25
N ASN A 95 -8.65 15.33 -50.07
CA ASN A 95 -9.32 14.27 -49.27
C ASN A 95 -8.39 13.68 -48.18
N ALA A 96 -7.47 14.47 -47.62
CA ALA A 96 -6.44 13.99 -46.69
C ALA A 96 -6.93 13.63 -45.27
N ILE A 97 -8.20 13.28 -45.08
CA ILE A 97 -8.66 12.57 -43.89
C ILE A 97 -9.60 11.46 -44.39
N PRO A 98 -9.36 10.19 -44.07
CA PRO A 98 -8.31 9.66 -43.18
C PRO A 98 -6.86 9.76 -43.75
N LEU A 99 -5.82 9.62 -42.90
CA LEU A 99 -4.41 9.52 -43.33
C LEU A 99 -4.31 8.48 -44.47
N PRO A 100 -3.59 8.78 -45.56
CA PRO A 100 -3.78 8.07 -46.82
C PRO A 100 -3.28 6.62 -46.85
N SER A 101 -2.43 6.18 -45.92
CA SER A 101 -1.97 4.79 -45.85
C SER A 101 -2.37 4.08 -44.55
N GLU A 102 -2.75 2.81 -44.71
CA GLU A 102 -3.16 1.89 -43.63
C GLU A 102 -2.12 1.75 -42.52
N GLU A 103 -0.83 1.88 -42.85
CA GLU A 103 0.30 1.82 -41.89
C GLU A 103 0.23 2.88 -40.78
N TYR A 104 -0.47 4.00 -40.99
CA TYR A 104 -0.62 5.04 -39.97
C TYR A 104 -1.92 4.89 -39.14
N TRP A 105 -2.89 4.09 -39.60
CA TRP A 105 -4.11 3.77 -38.86
C TRP A 105 -3.99 2.48 -38.05
N HIS A 106 -3.24 1.51 -38.59
CA HIS A 106 -3.05 0.20 -38.00
C HIS A 106 -1.71 0.08 -37.26
N VAL A 107 -1.49 1.00 -36.32
CA VAL A 107 -0.35 0.96 -35.38
C VAL A 107 -0.39 -0.23 -34.41
N ALA A 108 -1.45 -1.04 -34.46
CA ALA A 108 -1.62 -2.23 -33.63
C ALA A 108 -0.44 -3.20 -33.77
N GLU A 109 0.05 -3.46 -34.99
CA GLU A 109 1.20 -4.34 -35.20
C GLU A 109 2.49 -3.75 -34.62
N HIS A 110 2.70 -2.44 -34.78
CA HIS A 110 3.85 -1.75 -34.19
C HIS A 110 3.83 -1.79 -32.66
N TYR A 111 2.67 -1.53 -32.04
CA TYR A 111 2.50 -1.66 -30.60
C TYR A 111 2.64 -3.09 -30.12
N GLN A 112 2.12 -4.05 -30.89
CA GLN A 112 2.29 -5.46 -30.58
C GLN A 112 3.76 -5.84 -30.63
N LYS A 113 4.52 -5.39 -31.64
CA LYS A 113 5.97 -5.60 -31.70
C LYS A 113 6.72 -4.98 -30.51
N ILE A 114 6.35 -3.77 -30.07
CA ILE A 114 6.93 -3.18 -28.85
C ILE A 114 6.59 -4.05 -27.64
N ARG A 115 5.33 -4.45 -27.48
CA ARG A 115 4.89 -5.33 -26.39
C ARG A 115 5.61 -6.66 -26.42
N ASP A 116 5.74 -7.28 -27.58
CA ASP A 116 6.40 -8.57 -27.78
C ASP A 116 7.88 -8.43 -27.40
N ASN A 117 8.57 -7.38 -27.88
CA ASN A 117 9.98 -7.13 -27.53
C ASN A 117 10.17 -6.91 -26.02
N VAL A 118 9.27 -6.16 -25.37
CA VAL A 118 9.32 -5.94 -23.91
C VAL A 118 9.00 -7.22 -23.15
N SER A 119 8.05 -8.03 -23.66
CA SER A 119 7.59 -9.27 -23.00
C SER A 119 8.52 -10.46 -23.24
N SER A 120 9.29 -10.48 -24.33
CA SER A 120 10.10 -11.63 -24.74
C SER A 120 11.46 -11.71 -24.04
N ASP A 121 12.03 -10.57 -23.67
CA ASP A 121 13.39 -10.54 -23.09
C ASP A 121 13.36 -10.40 -21.56
N GLY A 122 12.28 -9.85 -21.00
CA GLY A 122 12.23 -9.40 -19.59
C GLY A 122 13.28 -8.31 -19.24
N GLY A 123 14.18 -8.02 -20.18
CA GLY A 123 15.22 -7.01 -20.14
C GLY A 123 16.11 -7.11 -18.91
N VAL A 124 16.55 -5.94 -18.47
CA VAL A 124 17.37 -5.75 -17.27
C VAL A 124 16.73 -6.37 -16.02
N CYS A 125 15.39 -6.36 -15.94
CA CYS A 125 14.70 -6.97 -14.80
C CYS A 125 14.96 -8.49 -14.76
N ALA A 126 14.75 -9.21 -15.86
CA ALA A 126 14.96 -10.66 -15.89
C ALA A 126 16.43 -11.04 -15.66
N GLU A 127 17.37 -10.26 -16.22
CA GLU A 127 18.80 -10.42 -15.96
C GLU A 127 19.12 -10.27 -14.46
N MET A 128 18.64 -9.20 -13.83
CA MET A 128 18.82 -8.98 -12.38
C MET A 128 18.21 -10.11 -11.54
N LEU A 129 17.03 -10.64 -11.92
CA LEU A 129 16.41 -11.74 -11.20
C LEU A 129 17.15 -13.07 -11.40
N ARG A 130 17.73 -13.31 -12.57
CA ARG A 130 18.54 -14.50 -12.85
C ARG A 130 19.79 -14.55 -11.99
N GLU A 131 20.45 -13.41 -11.83
CA GLU A 131 21.66 -13.29 -11.02
C GLU A 131 21.35 -13.36 -9.53
N SER A 132 20.36 -12.60 -9.09
CA SER A 132 20.02 -12.49 -7.67
C SER A 132 19.25 -13.70 -7.13
N LYS A 133 18.55 -14.43 -8.01
CA LYS A 133 17.62 -15.52 -7.67
C LYS A 133 16.56 -15.12 -6.62
N MET A 134 16.29 -13.83 -6.48
CA MET A 134 15.37 -13.31 -5.47
C MET A 134 13.92 -13.65 -5.82
N PHE A 135 13.55 -13.58 -7.11
CA PHE A 135 12.19 -13.84 -7.57
C PHE A 135 12.20 -14.70 -8.83
N PRO A 136 11.07 -15.35 -9.15
CA PRO A 136 10.91 -15.99 -10.45
C PRO A 136 11.09 -14.97 -11.58
N GLU A 137 11.92 -15.26 -12.58
CA GLU A 137 12.22 -14.32 -13.69
C GLU A 137 10.95 -13.81 -14.38
N ARG A 138 9.92 -14.66 -14.46
CA ARG A 138 8.63 -14.34 -15.06
C ARG A 138 7.88 -13.19 -14.38
N VAL A 139 8.21 -12.81 -13.14
CA VAL A 139 7.65 -11.60 -12.50
C VAL A 139 7.94 -10.35 -13.33
N CYS A 140 9.05 -10.32 -14.08
CA CYS A 140 9.41 -9.19 -14.94
C CYS A 140 8.55 -9.05 -16.20
N THR A 141 7.91 -10.14 -16.64
CA THR A 141 7.12 -10.19 -17.88
C THR A 141 5.64 -10.46 -17.63
N THR A 142 5.27 -10.71 -16.37
CA THR A 142 3.90 -11.05 -15.97
C THR A 142 3.21 -9.83 -15.36
N PRO A 143 2.05 -9.40 -15.90
CA PRO A 143 1.24 -8.35 -15.28
C PRO A 143 0.72 -8.79 -13.90
N MET A 144 1.28 -8.21 -12.84
CA MET A 144 0.87 -8.51 -11.47
C MET A 144 -0.29 -7.62 -11.03
N LYS A 145 -1.30 -8.22 -10.39
CA LYS A 145 -2.23 -7.52 -9.50
C LYS A 145 -1.57 -7.32 -8.15
N GLY A 146 -1.92 -6.22 -7.48
CA GLY A 146 -1.39 -5.90 -6.16
C GLY A 146 -2.45 -5.25 -5.28
N ARG A 147 -2.37 -5.54 -3.99
CA ARG A 147 -3.06 -4.79 -2.93
C ARG A 147 -2.03 -4.35 -1.92
N THR A 148 -2.17 -3.13 -1.45
CA THR A 148 -1.25 -2.52 -0.49
C THR A 148 -2.01 -1.66 0.50
N GLN A 149 -1.43 -1.54 1.68
CA GLN A 149 -1.87 -0.58 2.65
C GLN A 149 -0.95 0.66 2.72
N PHE A 150 0.06 0.73 1.87
CA PHE A 150 0.86 1.93 1.71
C PHE A 150 0.06 3.03 1.00
N THR A 151 0.36 4.28 1.32
CA THR A 151 -0.24 5.46 0.70
C THR A 151 0.81 6.25 -0.10
N PRO A 152 0.39 7.05 -1.10
CA PRO A 152 -0.98 7.28 -1.56
C PRO A 152 -1.50 6.14 -2.46
N ARG A 153 -2.83 6.02 -2.53
CA ARG A 153 -3.52 5.06 -3.41
C ARG A 153 -4.45 5.78 -4.35
N THR A 154 -4.37 5.46 -5.64
CA THR A 154 -5.23 6.06 -6.67
C THR A 154 -6.68 5.58 -6.58
N ASN A 155 -6.91 4.35 -6.10
CA ASN A 155 -8.24 3.82 -5.84
C ASN A 155 -8.24 3.02 -4.52
N PRO A 156 -8.31 3.68 -3.36
CA PRO A 156 -8.17 3.04 -2.04
C PRO A 156 -9.12 1.86 -1.84
N ASP A 157 -10.37 1.99 -2.29
CA ASP A 157 -11.41 0.94 -2.19
C ASP A 157 -10.99 -0.36 -2.89
N GLU A 158 -10.29 -0.24 -4.03
CA GLU A 158 -9.87 -1.38 -4.83
C GLU A 158 -8.45 -1.81 -4.49
N SER A 159 -7.54 -0.91 -4.19
CA SER A 159 -6.12 -1.21 -4.01
C SER A 159 -5.72 -1.48 -2.56
N SER A 160 -6.62 -1.28 -1.59
CA SER A 160 -6.37 -1.61 -0.19
C SER A 160 -6.24 -3.12 0.02
N LEU A 161 -5.29 -3.53 0.86
CA LEU A 161 -5.17 -4.92 1.32
C LEU A 161 -6.44 -5.41 2.04
N LEU A 162 -7.16 -4.51 2.71
CA LEU A 162 -8.41 -4.82 3.40
C LEU A 162 -9.54 -5.19 2.43
N SER A 163 -9.50 -4.70 1.18
CA SER A 163 -10.54 -4.99 0.18
C SER A 163 -10.63 -6.48 -0.19
N ILE A 164 -9.56 -7.23 0.06
CA ILE A 164 -9.47 -8.67 -0.20
C ILE A 164 -9.37 -9.48 1.08
N MET A 165 -9.36 -8.86 2.26
CA MET A 165 -9.34 -9.58 3.54
C MET A 165 -10.73 -10.17 3.81
N LYS A 166 -10.78 -11.46 4.14
CA LYS A 166 -12.04 -12.16 4.42
C LYS A 166 -12.71 -11.55 5.64
N ASP A 167 -14.04 -11.45 5.61
CA ASP A 167 -14.89 -10.93 6.68
C ASP A 167 -14.55 -9.50 7.17
N PHE A 168 -13.73 -8.75 6.42
CA PHE A 168 -13.44 -7.36 6.75
C PHE A 168 -14.68 -6.49 6.56
N GLN A 169 -15.04 -5.78 7.62
CA GLN A 169 -16.10 -4.78 7.60
C GLN A 169 -15.49 -3.38 7.81
N PRO A 170 -15.45 -2.52 6.76
CA PRO A 170 -14.82 -1.21 6.82
C PRO A 170 -15.32 -0.31 7.95
N ASN A 171 -16.58 -0.48 8.34
CA ASN A 171 -17.25 0.36 9.34
C ASN A 171 -17.47 -0.36 10.67
N SER A 172 -16.75 -1.45 10.93
CA SER A 172 -16.80 -2.06 12.26
C SER A 172 -16.09 -1.16 13.26
N THR A 173 -16.70 -0.95 14.43
CA THR A 173 -16.16 -0.17 15.56
C THR A 173 -14.78 -0.66 16.02
N LYS A 174 -14.42 -1.87 15.61
CA LYS A 174 -13.15 -2.52 15.91
C LYS A 174 -11.95 -1.88 15.23
N TYR A 175 -12.13 -1.25 14.08
CA TYR A 175 -11.02 -0.78 13.24
C TYR A 175 -11.11 0.70 12.88
N SER A 176 -12.26 1.33 13.10
CA SER A 176 -12.45 2.77 12.88
C SER A 176 -12.10 3.52 14.16
N LYS A 177 -11.09 4.40 14.11
CA LYS A 177 -11.01 5.49 15.08
C LYS A 177 -12.03 6.56 14.69
N GLU A 178 -12.56 7.29 15.66
CA GLU A 178 -13.41 8.45 15.37
C GLU A 178 -12.55 9.53 14.72
N LEU A 179 -13.01 9.99 13.56
CA LEU A 179 -12.41 11.12 12.85
C LEU A 179 -12.64 12.39 13.67
N LEU A 180 -11.60 13.20 13.85
CA LEU A 180 -11.70 14.49 14.54
C LEU A 180 -12.73 15.44 13.91
N TYR A 181 -12.86 15.39 12.58
CA TYR A 181 -13.83 16.14 11.82
C TYR A 181 -14.08 15.47 10.46
N GLU A 182 -15.29 15.62 9.93
CA GLU A 182 -15.68 15.11 8.61
C GLU A 182 -15.44 16.16 7.51
N GLY A 183 -15.24 15.68 6.28
CA GLY A 183 -15.17 16.53 5.09
C GLY A 183 -13.74 16.97 4.70
N PRO A 184 -13.62 17.67 3.56
CA PRO A 184 -12.34 17.96 2.93
C PRO A 184 -11.38 18.73 3.85
N ASP A 185 -10.08 18.53 3.63
CA ASP A 185 -9.07 19.39 4.22
C ASP A 185 -9.03 20.78 3.57
N VAL A 186 -8.42 21.73 4.28
CA VAL A 186 -8.06 23.02 3.69
C VAL A 186 -6.90 22.85 2.71
N PRO A 187 -6.79 23.68 1.66
CA PRO A 187 -5.67 23.62 0.74
C PRO A 187 -4.34 23.76 1.48
N ASN A 188 -3.46 22.77 1.34
CA ASN A 188 -2.11 22.83 1.92
C ASN A 188 -1.24 23.81 1.10
N PRO A 189 -0.85 24.97 1.66
CA PRO A 189 -0.07 25.97 0.93
C PRO A 189 1.28 25.42 0.44
N SER A 190 1.87 24.48 1.17
CA SER A 190 3.15 23.87 0.81
C SER A 190 3.05 22.89 -0.37
N LEU A 191 1.84 22.43 -0.69
CA LEU A 191 1.53 21.66 -1.89
C LEU A 191 0.92 22.50 -3.01
N ALA A 192 0.67 23.80 -2.75
CA ALA A 192 0.09 24.70 -3.72
C ALA A 192 1.10 25.01 -4.83
N ILE A 193 0.59 25.14 -6.05
CA ILE A 193 1.37 25.58 -7.19
C ILE A 193 1.41 27.11 -7.14
N PRO A 194 2.60 27.74 -7.16
CA PRO A 194 2.70 29.20 -7.10
C PRO A 194 1.94 29.87 -8.24
N GLU A 195 1.51 31.11 -8.00
CA GLU A 195 0.83 31.91 -9.02
C GLU A 195 1.72 32.09 -10.26
N GLY A 196 1.14 31.91 -11.45
CA GLY A 196 1.84 31.99 -12.73
C GLY A 196 2.57 30.71 -13.17
N GLU A 197 2.65 29.68 -12.31
CA GLU A 197 3.25 28.39 -12.65
C GLU A 197 2.26 27.44 -13.34
N ILE A 198 2.80 26.47 -14.10
CA ILE A 198 1.99 25.53 -14.87
C ILE A 198 1.39 24.46 -13.95
N ASP A 199 0.07 24.48 -13.79
CA ASP A 199 -0.68 23.41 -13.14
C ASP A 199 -0.97 22.24 -14.10
N VAL A 200 -0.08 21.25 -14.06
CA VAL A 200 -0.22 20.02 -14.84
C VAL A 200 -1.45 19.20 -14.40
N ARG A 201 -1.87 19.27 -13.12
CA ARG A 201 -3.08 18.59 -12.65
C ARG A 201 -4.31 19.24 -13.25
N LEU A 202 -4.36 20.57 -13.28
CA LEU A 202 -5.43 21.33 -13.95
C LEU A 202 -5.49 21.01 -15.44
N ILE A 203 -4.35 20.96 -16.14
CA ILE A 203 -4.31 20.58 -17.57
C ILE A 203 -4.85 19.16 -17.77
N ALA A 204 -4.39 18.20 -16.96
CA ALA A 204 -4.82 16.80 -17.06
C ALA A 204 -6.30 16.60 -16.67
N SER A 205 -6.84 17.41 -15.75
CA SER A 205 -8.22 17.32 -15.29
C SER A 205 -9.20 18.08 -16.21
N THR A 206 -8.79 19.23 -16.76
CA THR A 206 -9.58 19.99 -17.74
C THR A 206 -9.71 19.25 -19.07
N GLY A 207 -8.73 18.42 -19.45
CA GLY A 207 -8.85 17.47 -20.56
C GLY A 207 -9.88 16.34 -20.32
N LYS A 208 -10.35 16.13 -19.08
CA LYS A 208 -11.37 15.13 -18.71
C LYS A 208 -12.79 15.71 -18.59
N SER A 209 -13.00 16.97 -18.98
CA SER A 209 -14.22 17.73 -18.67
C SER A 209 -15.53 17.15 -19.19
N ASP A 210 -15.54 16.17 -20.10
CA ASP A 210 -16.78 15.50 -20.56
C ASP A 210 -16.98 14.06 -20.07
N LEU A 211 -15.99 13.40 -19.46
CA LEU A 211 -16.11 11.99 -19.03
C LEU A 211 -16.50 11.83 -17.55
N ASN A 212 -16.19 12.82 -16.70
CA ASN A 212 -16.44 12.72 -15.26
C ASN A 212 -17.90 12.99 -14.84
N LEU A 213 -18.67 13.74 -15.63
CA LEU A 213 -20.11 13.91 -15.41
C LEU A 213 -20.90 12.60 -15.65
N VAL A 214 -20.41 11.74 -16.54
CA VAL A 214 -20.98 10.40 -16.78
C VAL A 214 -20.62 9.44 -15.64
N ASN A 215 -19.38 9.52 -15.12
CA ASN A 215 -18.93 8.65 -14.03
C ASN A 215 -19.51 8.99 -12.66
N HIS A 216 -19.78 10.26 -12.33
CA HIS A 216 -20.45 10.61 -11.07
C HIS A 216 -21.90 10.11 -11.02
N ARG A 217 -22.62 10.14 -12.16
CA ARG A 217 -23.97 9.56 -12.28
C ARG A 217 -23.94 8.03 -12.18
N ASN A 218 -22.92 7.36 -12.72
CA ASN A 218 -22.76 5.91 -12.61
C ASN A 218 -22.32 5.44 -11.21
N ARG A 219 -21.44 6.18 -10.51
CA ARG A 219 -21.06 5.90 -9.10
C ARG A 219 -22.27 5.95 -8.16
N ASN A 220 -23.14 6.94 -8.33
CA ASN A 220 -24.37 7.04 -7.54
C ASN A 220 -25.41 5.97 -7.90
N ARG A 221 -25.39 5.45 -9.14
CA ARG A 221 -26.26 4.34 -9.58
C ARG A 221 -25.76 2.97 -9.08
N ALA A 222 -24.44 2.76 -9.01
CA ALA A 222 -23.82 1.58 -8.40
C ALA A 222 -24.05 1.53 -6.88
N LYS A 223 -23.87 2.66 -6.17
CA LYS A 223 -24.17 2.76 -4.73
C LYS A 223 -25.64 2.50 -4.41
N ARG A 224 -26.59 2.91 -5.28
CA ARG A 224 -28.03 2.58 -5.14
C ARG A 224 -28.37 1.11 -5.45
N LYS A 225 -27.64 0.43 -6.33
CA LYS A 225 -27.83 -1.01 -6.60
C LYS A 225 -27.27 -1.88 -5.45
N HIS A 226 -26.12 -1.55 -4.89
CA HIS A 226 -25.57 -2.28 -3.74
C HIS A 226 -26.44 -2.14 -2.48
N ARG A 227 -27.07 -0.98 -2.24
CA ARG A 227 -27.99 -0.80 -1.11
C ARG A 227 -29.29 -1.62 -1.23
N LYS A 228 -29.77 -1.91 -2.46
CA LYS A 228 -30.94 -2.77 -2.70
C LYS A 228 -30.60 -4.28 -2.69
N LEU A 229 -29.37 -4.66 -3.02
CA LEU A 229 -28.91 -6.05 -2.92
C LEU A 229 -28.57 -6.42 -1.46
N ALA A 230 -27.97 -5.51 -0.70
CA ALA A 230 -27.69 -5.71 0.73
C ALA A 230 -28.96 -5.82 1.58
N SER A 231 -30.05 -5.10 1.24
CA SER A 231 -31.33 -5.25 1.95
C SER A 231 -32.11 -6.49 1.53
N ALA A 232 -31.82 -7.09 0.38
CA ALA A 232 -32.45 -8.33 -0.09
C ALA A 232 -31.75 -9.60 0.45
N PHE A 233 -30.45 -9.52 0.77
CA PHE A 233 -29.70 -10.64 1.35
C PHE A 233 -29.91 -10.82 2.87
N LEU A 234 -30.51 -9.84 3.56
CA LEU A 234 -30.76 -9.89 5.00
C LEU A 234 -32.11 -10.54 5.41
N SER A 235 -32.82 -11.21 4.51
CA SER A 235 -34.14 -11.81 4.84
C SER A 235 -34.39 -13.25 4.39
N SER A 236 -33.39 -13.99 3.93
CA SER A 236 -33.59 -15.44 3.75
C SER A 236 -32.28 -16.22 3.80
N THR A 237 -31.94 -16.71 5.00
CA THR A 237 -31.45 -18.08 5.26
C THR A 237 -31.30 -18.25 6.76
N SER A 238 -32.43 -18.45 7.44
CA SER A 238 -32.44 -19.22 8.68
C SER A 238 -32.82 -20.64 8.30
N SER A 239 -31.84 -21.52 8.22
CA SER A 239 -32.08 -22.97 8.16
C SER A 239 -30.85 -23.70 8.70
N THR A 240 -30.96 -24.06 9.99
CA THR A 240 -30.61 -25.38 10.54
C THR A 240 -29.64 -26.22 9.70
N LEU A 241 -28.36 -26.24 10.10
CA LEU A 241 -27.50 -27.40 9.85
C LEU A 241 -27.00 -27.96 11.16
N ALA A 242 -27.47 -29.18 11.38
CA ALA A 242 -27.26 -30.00 12.54
C ALA A 242 -25.78 -30.38 12.71
N ARG A 243 -25.42 -30.51 13.99
CA ARG A 243 -24.22 -31.17 14.51
C ARG A 243 -23.96 -32.49 13.78
N ASN A 244 -22.85 -32.55 13.05
CA ASN A 244 -22.08 -33.78 12.87
C ASN A 244 -20.60 -33.42 13.04
N ARG A 245 -20.11 -33.50 14.28
CA ARG A 245 -18.70 -33.35 14.64
C ARG A 245 -17.97 -34.65 14.28
N ASN A 246 -17.58 -34.77 13.01
CA ASN A 246 -16.39 -35.55 12.68
C ASN A 246 -15.19 -34.61 12.84
N LEU A 247 -14.08 -35.13 13.39
CA LEU A 247 -12.80 -34.44 13.56
C LEU A 247 -12.29 -33.96 12.19
N ALA A 248 -12.71 -32.78 11.76
CA ALA A 248 -12.33 -32.18 10.49
C ALA A 248 -10.93 -31.56 10.62
N ALA A 249 -10.23 -31.46 9.48
CA ALA A 249 -8.98 -30.74 9.32
C ALA A 249 -9.03 -29.37 10.05
N PRO A 250 -7.88 -28.82 10.52
CA PRO A 250 -7.85 -27.52 11.17
C PRO A 250 -8.57 -26.50 10.28
N GLN A 251 -9.71 -26.02 10.75
CA GLN A 251 -10.57 -25.13 9.99
C GLN A 251 -9.86 -23.78 9.89
N ILE A 252 -9.58 -23.32 8.67
CA ILE A 252 -8.99 -22.01 8.42
C ILE A 252 -10.13 -20.99 8.47
N GLU A 253 -10.18 -20.20 9.54
CA GLU A 253 -11.18 -19.15 9.74
C GLU A 253 -10.47 -17.82 9.98
N GLN A 254 -11.03 -16.73 9.44
CA GLN A 254 -10.50 -15.39 9.69
C GLN A 254 -10.54 -15.09 11.19
N SER A 255 -9.37 -14.91 11.77
CA SER A 255 -9.24 -14.47 13.15
C SER A 255 -9.47 -12.98 13.26
N SER A 256 -10.06 -12.63 14.39
CA SER A 256 -10.33 -11.26 14.78
C SER A 256 -9.09 -10.60 15.41
N LEU A 257 -8.03 -11.35 15.72
CA LEU A 257 -6.88 -10.86 16.49
C LEU A 257 -5.78 -10.22 15.63
N TRP A 258 -5.93 -10.28 14.32
CA TRP A 258 -5.18 -9.43 13.40
C TRP A 258 -5.80 -8.04 13.37
N TYR A 259 -4.93 -7.03 13.48
CA TYR A 259 -5.36 -5.65 13.51
C TYR A 259 -4.63 -4.82 12.45
N PRO A 260 -5.35 -3.89 11.83
CA PRO A 260 -4.72 -2.87 11.02
C PRO A 260 -3.87 -1.94 11.89
N THR A 261 -2.64 -1.64 11.49
CA THR A 261 -1.82 -0.60 12.14
C THR A 261 -2.50 0.76 12.13
N ASP A 262 -2.31 1.55 13.18
CA ASP A 262 -2.89 2.90 13.33
C ASP A 262 -3.00 3.72 12.03
N GLY A 263 -4.19 4.28 11.78
CA GLY A 263 -4.49 5.16 10.64
C GLY A 263 -5.07 4.47 9.41
N LEU A 264 -5.41 3.19 9.51
CA LEU A 264 -5.81 2.31 8.41
C LEU A 264 -7.22 2.55 7.85
N GLU A 265 -7.56 3.81 7.72
CA GLU A 265 -8.73 4.23 6.98
C GLU A 265 -8.51 3.96 5.49
N VAL A 266 -9.52 3.38 4.85
CA VAL A 266 -9.55 3.26 3.40
C VAL A 266 -9.91 4.64 2.87
N GLY A 267 -8.88 5.37 2.45
CA GLY A 267 -9.00 6.76 2.08
C GLY A 267 -7.95 7.19 1.06
N PHE A 268 -8.25 8.30 0.40
CA PHE A 268 -7.24 9.03 -0.38
C PHE A 268 -6.31 9.68 0.64
N CYS A 269 -5.01 9.36 0.63
CA CYS A 269 -4.00 9.97 1.50
C CYS A 269 -2.88 10.56 0.64
N ASP A 270 -3.25 11.33 -0.39
CA ASP A 270 -2.35 11.91 -1.39
C ASP A 270 -2.01 13.39 -1.10
N GLY A 271 -2.39 13.88 0.07
CA GLY A 271 -2.18 15.27 0.47
C GLY A 271 -3.09 16.28 -0.24
N SER A 272 -4.04 15.84 -1.07
CA SER A 272 -5.07 16.74 -1.61
C SER A 272 -6.11 17.12 -0.55
N THR A 273 -6.95 18.11 -0.85
CA THR A 273 -8.11 18.45 -0.01
C THR A 273 -9.11 17.29 0.12
N ASP A 274 -9.08 16.33 -0.82
CA ASP A 274 -9.87 15.10 -0.76
C ASP A 274 -9.25 14.05 0.18
N SER A 275 -8.08 14.32 0.79
CA SER A 275 -7.40 13.40 1.71
C SER A 275 -7.98 13.37 3.12
N TYR A 276 -9.31 13.32 3.24
CA TYR A 276 -9.98 13.61 4.51
C TYR A 276 -10.14 12.42 5.48
N ASN A 277 -9.70 11.24 5.08
CA ASN A 277 -9.85 9.99 5.84
C ASN A 277 -8.47 9.41 6.21
N CYS A 278 -7.48 10.22 6.55
CA CYS A 278 -6.13 9.70 6.78
C CYS A 278 -5.57 10.25 8.08
N LYS A 279 -5.38 9.36 9.07
CA LYS A 279 -4.68 9.65 10.33
C LYS A 279 -5.26 10.84 11.12
N ARG A 280 -6.55 11.17 10.94
CA ARG A 280 -7.24 12.28 11.62
C ARG A 280 -7.83 11.86 12.98
N ASN A 281 -7.00 11.31 13.84
CA ASN A 281 -7.40 10.95 15.21
C ASN A 281 -6.97 12.02 16.21
N ALA A 282 -7.67 12.10 17.34
CA ALA A 282 -7.46 13.12 18.37
C ALA A 282 -6.07 13.10 18.99
N GLN A 283 -5.44 11.93 19.03
CA GLN A 283 -4.15 11.69 19.66
C GLN A 283 -2.95 11.99 18.77
N ASN A 284 -3.18 12.36 17.50
CA ASN A 284 -2.13 12.65 16.55
C ASN A 284 -1.66 14.10 16.69
N ASP A 285 -0.37 14.30 16.97
CA ASP A 285 0.29 15.61 16.98
C ASP A 285 0.71 16.06 15.56
N CYS A 286 0.37 15.27 14.54
CA CYS A 286 0.60 15.59 13.15
C CYS A 286 -0.53 15.03 12.25
N LEU A 287 -1.62 15.77 12.12
CA LEU A 287 -2.82 15.35 11.37
C LEU A 287 -2.59 15.17 9.87
N LEU A 288 -1.52 15.75 9.31
CA LEU A 288 -1.09 15.50 7.93
C LEU A 288 -0.03 14.38 7.81
N TYR A 289 0.34 13.73 8.91
CA TYR A 289 1.27 12.59 8.89
C TYR A 289 0.71 11.42 8.08
N GLY A 290 1.57 10.74 7.33
CA GLY A 290 1.18 9.64 6.44
C GLY A 290 0.50 10.10 5.14
N HIS A 291 0.28 11.39 4.94
CA HIS A 291 -0.07 11.90 3.61
C HIS A 291 1.16 11.68 2.70
N ASN A 292 1.00 10.87 1.65
CA ASN A 292 2.01 10.53 0.63
C ASN A 292 3.11 9.48 0.95
N ASP A 293 3.25 8.96 2.17
CA ASP A 293 4.19 7.86 2.48
C ASP A 293 3.82 7.11 3.76
N ASP A 294 2.52 6.89 4.01
CA ASP A 294 2.14 6.04 5.11
C ASP A 294 2.46 4.58 4.80
N ARG A 295 3.05 3.88 5.76
CA ARG A 295 3.54 2.50 5.61
C ARG A 295 2.75 1.54 6.48
N GLN A 296 1.44 1.63 6.34
CA GLN A 296 0.51 0.81 7.10
C GLN A 296 0.48 -0.64 6.62
N GLY A 297 -0.21 -1.48 7.38
CA GLY A 297 -0.45 -2.88 7.05
C GLY A 297 -1.23 -3.59 8.15
N ILE A 298 -1.33 -4.91 8.05
CA ILE A 298 -2.06 -5.73 9.01
C ILE A 298 -1.03 -6.42 9.89
N MET A 299 -1.15 -6.26 11.21
CA MET A 299 -0.26 -6.83 12.20
C MET A 299 -0.91 -7.97 12.97
N GLY A 300 -0.10 -8.97 13.29
CA GLY A 300 -0.47 -10.12 14.11
C GLY A 300 0.76 -10.75 14.75
N ASP A 301 0.52 -11.52 15.79
CA ASP A 301 1.50 -12.26 16.59
C ASP A 301 1.16 -13.76 16.65
N GLY A 302 1.88 -14.54 17.46
CA GLY A 302 1.67 -15.97 17.65
C GLY A 302 0.31 -16.37 18.26
N TYR A 303 -0.45 -15.41 18.78
CA TYR A 303 -1.81 -15.63 19.30
C TYR A 303 -2.89 -15.19 18.31
N SER A 304 -2.50 -14.54 17.21
CA SER A 304 -3.46 -13.92 16.29
C SER A 304 -4.18 -14.92 15.38
N ASP A 305 -3.77 -16.19 15.37
CA ASP A 305 -4.27 -17.26 14.48
C ASP A 305 -4.32 -16.83 13.00
N TRP A 306 -5.26 -17.31 12.19
CA TRP A 306 -5.27 -17.07 10.74
C TRP A 306 -5.75 -15.67 10.34
N VAL A 307 -5.00 -14.99 9.47
CA VAL A 307 -5.53 -13.93 8.59
C VAL A 307 -5.72 -14.49 7.19
N VAL A 308 -6.84 -14.20 6.55
CA VAL A 308 -7.30 -14.83 5.32
C VAL A 308 -7.62 -13.76 4.28
N PHE A 309 -7.13 -13.97 3.05
CA PHE A 309 -7.34 -13.10 1.90
C PHE A 309 -7.92 -13.89 0.73
N ASN A 310 -8.88 -13.30 0.02
CA ASN A 310 -9.49 -13.86 -1.17
C ASN A 310 -8.90 -13.20 -2.42
N LEU A 311 -8.08 -13.94 -3.16
CA LEU A 311 -7.52 -13.51 -4.42
C LEU A 311 -8.42 -13.93 -5.58
N HIS A 312 -8.67 -13.01 -6.50
CA HIS A 312 -9.50 -13.23 -7.68
C HIS A 312 -8.68 -13.17 -8.97
N ASP A 313 -9.05 -14.03 -9.91
CA ASP A 313 -8.37 -14.25 -11.19
C ASP A 313 -6.85 -14.34 -11.04
N VAL A 314 -6.41 -15.33 -10.26
CA VAL A 314 -5.05 -15.89 -10.30
C VAL A 314 -5.00 -16.78 -11.54
N THR A 315 -4.09 -16.49 -12.47
CA THR A 315 -4.00 -17.11 -13.79
C THR A 315 -2.60 -17.61 -14.11
N GLU A 316 -1.59 -16.92 -13.62
CA GLU A 316 -0.18 -17.17 -13.94
C GLU A 316 0.53 -17.98 -12.85
N GLY A 317 -0.11 -18.15 -11.69
CA GLY A 317 0.38 -19.02 -10.63
C GLY A 317 1.53 -18.40 -9.85
N ILE A 318 1.48 -17.09 -9.69
CA ILE A 318 2.42 -16.32 -8.87
C ILE A 318 1.61 -15.73 -7.73
N ILE A 319 2.06 -15.96 -6.49
CA ILE A 319 1.54 -15.26 -5.32
C ILE A 319 2.73 -14.87 -4.45
N MET A 320 2.85 -13.59 -4.15
CA MET A 320 3.92 -13.02 -3.35
C MET A 320 3.36 -12.10 -2.27
N VAL A 321 3.94 -12.14 -1.08
CA VAL A 321 3.55 -11.28 0.04
C VAL A 321 4.74 -10.45 0.49
N LYS A 322 4.51 -9.16 0.76
CA LYS A 322 5.47 -8.30 1.45
C LYS A 322 5.14 -8.24 2.91
N VAL A 323 6.09 -8.66 3.74
CA VAL A 323 5.97 -8.68 5.19
C VAL A 323 7.06 -7.82 5.81
N HIS A 324 6.88 -7.42 7.05
CA HIS A 324 7.96 -7.00 7.92
C HIS A 324 7.98 -7.97 9.11
N ALA A 325 9.05 -8.76 9.20
CA ALA A 325 9.27 -9.76 10.24
C ALA A 325 10.27 -9.29 11.32
N TRP A 326 10.69 -8.03 11.29
CA TRP A 326 11.60 -7.45 12.29
C TRP A 326 10.90 -6.82 13.50
N TYR A 327 9.57 -6.96 13.62
CA TYR A 327 8.84 -6.49 14.79
C TYR A 327 8.96 -7.52 15.91
N HIS A 328 9.86 -7.26 16.87
CA HIS A 328 10.09 -8.12 18.02
C HIS A 328 9.95 -7.36 19.34
N LYS A 329 9.26 -7.94 20.33
CA LYS A 329 8.92 -7.31 21.62
C LYS A 329 10.08 -6.57 22.28
N VAL A 330 11.27 -7.18 22.32
CA VAL A 330 12.47 -6.59 22.96
C VAL A 330 12.91 -5.31 22.27
N ILE A 331 12.72 -5.22 20.96
CA ILE A 331 13.05 -4.03 20.19
C ILE A 331 11.93 -3.03 20.42
N ILE A 332 10.74 -3.35 19.91
CA ILE A 332 9.66 -2.39 19.74
C ILE A 332 8.97 -1.98 21.04
N GLY A 333 9.16 -2.75 22.12
CA GLY A 333 8.47 -2.58 23.41
C GLY A 333 6.95 -2.82 23.35
N LYS A 334 6.38 -2.70 22.15
CA LYS A 334 4.96 -2.80 21.84
C LYS A 334 4.60 -4.24 21.53
N LEU A 335 3.42 -4.60 21.99
CA LEU A 335 2.82 -5.89 21.76
C LEU A 335 1.51 -5.69 21.02
N ASN A 336 1.00 -6.76 20.39
CA ASN A 336 -0.35 -6.72 19.86
C ASN A 336 -1.33 -6.43 21.02
N PRO A 337 -2.10 -5.33 20.96
CA PRO A 337 -3.03 -4.96 22.02
C PRO A 337 -4.20 -5.93 22.11
N LEU A 338 -4.60 -6.55 20.99
CA LEU A 338 -5.72 -7.51 20.96
C LEU A 338 -5.40 -8.83 21.64
N THR A 339 -4.13 -9.11 21.89
CA THR A 339 -3.65 -10.34 22.55
C THR A 339 -3.04 -10.05 23.92
N GLU A 340 -3.28 -8.85 24.46
CA GLU A 340 -2.84 -8.50 25.80
C GLU A 340 -3.47 -9.39 26.87
N GLY A 341 -2.64 -9.84 27.81
CA GLY A 341 -3.05 -10.78 28.86
C GLY A 341 -3.29 -12.22 28.40
N MET A 342 -3.13 -12.54 27.11
CA MET A 342 -3.19 -13.93 26.64
C MET A 342 -1.90 -14.67 26.98
N ASP A 343 -2.04 -15.81 27.64
CA ASP A 343 -0.99 -16.82 27.77
C ASP A 343 -1.31 -18.03 26.87
N VAL A 344 -0.37 -18.99 26.79
CA VAL A 344 -0.48 -20.17 25.90
C VAL A 344 -1.74 -21.01 26.22
N ASP A 345 -2.20 -20.98 27.47
CA ASP A 345 -3.37 -21.73 27.94
C ASP A 345 -4.69 -20.96 27.77
N GLY A 346 -4.67 -19.63 27.94
CA GLY A 346 -5.79 -18.71 27.77
C GLY A 346 -6.17 -18.48 26.32
N ALA A 347 -5.18 -18.42 25.40
CA ALA A 347 -5.43 -18.34 23.96
C ALA A 347 -6.19 -19.56 23.44
N ARG A 348 -5.89 -20.76 23.98
CA ARG A 348 -6.61 -22.01 23.65
C ARG A 348 -8.05 -22.03 24.20
N SER A 349 -8.33 -21.27 25.27
CA SER A 349 -9.65 -21.20 25.91
C SER A 349 -10.61 -20.29 25.13
N LEU A 350 -10.16 -19.12 24.67
CA LEU A 350 -10.97 -18.18 23.86
C LEU A 350 -11.35 -18.77 22.49
N LEU A 351 -10.47 -19.58 21.88
CA LEU A 351 -10.73 -20.26 20.61
C LEU A 351 -11.64 -21.50 20.76
N ARG A 352 -11.89 -22.00 21.97
CA ARG A 352 -12.68 -23.24 22.22
C ARG A 352 -14.15 -23.02 22.55
N GLY A 353 -14.61 -21.78 22.59
CA GLY A 353 -16.02 -21.45 22.71
C GLY A 353 -16.45 -21.06 24.12
N SER A 354 -16.73 -19.77 24.26
CA SER A 354 -17.65 -19.24 25.24
C SER A 354 -18.20 -17.94 24.66
N SER A 355 -19.51 -17.88 24.49
CA SER A 355 -20.29 -16.67 24.26
C SER A 355 -20.30 -15.78 25.50
N SER A 356 -19.13 -15.46 26.03
CA SER A 356 -18.96 -14.47 27.09
C SER A 356 -18.69 -13.14 26.41
N SER A 357 -19.69 -12.27 26.45
CA SER A 357 -19.55 -10.84 26.19
C SER A 357 -18.28 -10.34 26.88
N VAL A 358 -17.24 -10.07 26.08
CA VAL A 358 -16.11 -9.25 26.52
C VAL A 358 -16.74 -7.89 26.80
N SER A 359 -16.92 -7.57 28.07
CA SER A 359 -17.18 -6.20 28.47
C SER A 359 -15.99 -5.39 27.98
N THR A 360 -16.25 -4.45 27.08
CA THR A 360 -15.39 -3.30 26.82
C THR A 360 -15.27 -2.54 28.14
N ALA A 361 -14.40 -3.02 29.03
CA ALA A 361 -13.98 -2.25 30.17
C ALA A 361 -13.10 -1.15 29.61
N ASP A 362 -13.45 0.08 29.96
CA ASP A 362 -12.76 1.31 29.63
C ASP A 362 -11.27 1.17 29.94
N VAL A 363 -10.45 0.92 28.91
CA VAL A 363 -9.01 1.12 28.97
C VAL A 363 -8.77 2.60 28.70
N GLU A 364 -9.14 3.43 29.68
CA GLU A 364 -8.65 4.80 29.79
C GLU A 364 -7.19 4.74 30.29
N GLY A 365 -6.29 4.44 29.35
CA GLY A 365 -4.84 4.41 29.56
C GLY A 365 -4.18 4.98 28.31
N ASP A 366 -4.39 6.28 28.10
CA ASP A 366 -4.14 7.02 26.85
C ASP A 366 -2.68 7.45 26.75
N GLU A 367 -1.77 6.49 26.54
CA GLU A 367 -0.49 6.80 25.89
C GLU A 367 -0.66 6.65 24.37
N SER A 368 -0.65 7.79 23.69
CA SER A 368 -0.85 7.95 22.24
C SER A 368 0.07 7.02 21.44
N TRP A 369 -0.52 5.98 20.84
CA TRP A 369 0.13 5.07 19.91
C TRP A 369 0.81 5.79 18.72
N SER A 370 0.29 6.96 18.33
CA SER A 370 0.85 7.86 17.32
C SER A 370 2.13 8.55 17.79
N SER A 371 2.19 9.07 19.01
CA SER A 371 3.39 9.77 19.51
C SER A 371 4.59 8.82 19.63
N LEU A 372 4.35 7.55 19.97
CA LEU A 372 5.38 6.51 20.12
C LEU A 372 5.80 5.85 18.80
N LEU A 373 5.03 5.94 17.70
CA LEU A 373 5.49 5.54 16.36
C LEU A 373 6.34 6.67 15.74
N MET A 374 6.04 7.92 16.10
CA MET A 374 6.82 9.10 15.72
C MET A 374 8.07 9.29 16.59
N SER A 375 8.06 8.89 17.87
CA SER A 375 9.23 8.99 18.75
C SER A 375 10.35 8.02 18.38
N TRP A 376 10.03 6.98 17.59
CA TRP A 376 10.95 5.95 17.15
C TRP A 376 11.71 6.33 15.86
N GLU A 377 11.20 7.34 15.15
CA GLU A 377 11.86 7.99 14.02
C GLU A 377 12.45 9.35 14.42
N SER A 378 12.23 9.79 15.67
CA SER A 378 12.81 11.00 16.24
C SER A 378 14.07 10.71 17.05
N ASP A 379 15.20 10.70 16.37
CA ASP A 379 16.43 11.15 17.04
C ASP A 379 16.46 12.68 16.88
N GLU A 380 16.49 13.38 18.01
CA GLU A 380 16.45 14.84 18.13
C GLU A 380 17.66 15.51 17.45
N GLU A 381 17.39 16.36 16.46
CA GLU A 381 18.28 17.44 16.06
C GLU A 381 17.89 18.71 16.82
N ASP A 382 18.43 18.87 18.04
CA ASP A 382 18.64 20.20 18.58
C ASP A 382 20.07 20.63 18.23
N GLY A 383 20.14 21.66 17.39
CA GLY A 383 21.35 22.11 16.74
C GLY A 383 22.43 22.55 17.70
N LEU A 384 23.42 21.68 17.91
CA LEU A 384 24.80 22.00 18.24
C LEU A 384 25.68 20.88 17.67
N ASP A 385 26.82 21.25 17.13
CA ASP A 385 27.85 20.43 16.48
C ASP A 385 28.28 19.22 17.35
N TYR A 386 27.53 18.11 17.30
CA TYR A 386 27.74 16.91 18.11
C TYR A 386 27.99 15.67 17.26
N HIS A 387 28.99 14.91 17.71
CA HIS A 387 29.50 13.67 17.15
C HIS A 387 28.43 12.70 16.62
N TYR A 388 28.66 12.29 15.37
CA TYR A 388 27.86 11.39 14.54
C TYR A 388 27.89 9.91 14.99
N ASP A 389 27.75 9.63 16.28
CA ASP A 389 27.73 8.26 16.85
C ASP A 389 26.48 7.99 17.70
N GLN A 390 25.33 8.55 17.34
CA GLN A 390 24.07 7.90 17.72
C GLN A 390 23.92 6.65 16.83
N GLU A 391 24.31 5.51 17.40
CA GLU A 391 24.02 4.19 16.85
C GLU A 391 22.52 4.13 16.56
N ARG A 392 22.17 4.27 15.28
CA ARG A 392 20.82 4.02 14.78
C ARG A 392 20.33 2.77 15.49
N TYR A 393 19.18 2.79 16.14
CA TYR A 393 18.49 1.57 16.55
C TYR A 393 18.07 0.84 15.28
N LEU A 394 19.05 0.18 14.66
CA LEU A 394 18.88 -0.68 13.51
C LEU A 394 17.84 -1.70 13.93
N LYS A 395 16.82 -1.87 13.08
CA LYS A 395 15.88 -3.01 13.17
C LYS A 395 16.70 -4.24 13.54
N ALA A 396 16.47 -4.82 14.72
CA ALA A 396 17.32 -5.93 15.13
C ALA A 396 17.18 -7.04 14.12
N ASP A 397 18.30 -7.72 13.89
CA ASP A 397 18.36 -8.82 12.97
C ASP A 397 17.30 -9.86 13.39
N PRO A 398 16.24 -10.04 12.59
CA PRO A 398 15.17 -10.97 12.94
C PRO A 398 15.67 -12.39 13.18
N GLU A 399 16.78 -12.78 12.56
CA GLU A 399 17.42 -14.08 12.78
C GLU A 399 17.88 -14.25 14.23
N GLN A 400 18.33 -13.16 14.86
CA GLN A 400 18.83 -13.14 16.23
C GLN A 400 17.71 -13.07 17.27
N VAL A 401 16.62 -12.36 16.97
CA VAL A 401 15.55 -12.10 17.94
C VAL A 401 14.37 -13.07 17.84
N MET A 402 14.12 -13.66 16.68
CA MET A 402 13.01 -14.61 16.51
C MET A 402 13.26 -15.89 17.32
N PRO A 403 12.30 -16.38 18.13
CA PRO A 403 12.51 -17.57 18.94
C PRO A 403 12.67 -18.82 18.07
N ASP A 404 13.49 -19.78 18.52
CA ASP A 404 13.74 -21.02 17.75
C ASP A 404 12.50 -21.91 17.62
N THR A 405 11.51 -21.71 18.49
CA THR A 405 10.20 -22.37 18.42
C THR A 405 9.29 -21.80 17.33
N PHE A 406 9.63 -20.64 16.74
CA PHE A 406 8.82 -19.96 15.74
C PHE A 406 8.41 -20.88 14.59
N LYS A 407 7.12 -20.79 14.23
CA LYS A 407 6.57 -21.39 13.02
C LYS A 407 5.74 -20.37 12.27
N PHE A 408 5.93 -20.38 10.96
CA PHE A 408 5.10 -19.67 10.01
C PHE A 408 4.25 -20.67 9.23
N ASP A 409 2.94 -20.59 9.38
CA ASP A 409 2.03 -21.34 8.52
C ASP A 409 1.44 -20.41 7.47
N PHE A 410 1.41 -20.88 6.22
CA PHE A 410 0.57 -20.30 5.20
C PHE A 410 -0.28 -21.37 4.55
N ALA A 411 -1.44 -21.00 4.02
CA ALA A 411 -2.32 -21.91 3.32
C ALA A 411 -2.78 -21.35 1.98
N LEU A 412 -2.89 -22.21 0.99
CA LEU A 412 -3.49 -21.92 -0.31
C LEU A 412 -4.68 -22.87 -0.51
N ASN A 413 -5.89 -22.33 -0.52
CA ASN A 413 -7.15 -23.10 -0.62
C ASN A 413 -7.20 -24.29 0.37
N GLY A 414 -6.93 -24.01 1.64
CA GLY A 414 -6.95 -24.99 2.72
C GLY A 414 -5.71 -25.88 2.84
N LYS A 415 -4.81 -25.89 1.85
CA LYS A 415 -3.56 -26.66 1.93
C LYS A 415 -2.51 -25.89 2.72
N ILE A 416 -2.28 -26.31 3.95
CA ILE A 416 -1.33 -25.68 4.87
C ILE A 416 0.11 -26.14 4.56
N THR A 417 1.01 -25.17 4.52
CA THR A 417 2.47 -25.34 4.52
C THR A 417 3.03 -24.68 5.77
N THR A 418 3.90 -25.38 6.50
CA THR A 418 4.55 -24.87 7.71
C THR A 418 6.05 -24.73 7.47
N TYR A 419 6.59 -23.57 7.79
CA TYR A 419 8.03 -23.31 7.87
C TYR A 419 8.42 -23.08 9.33
N ASP A 420 9.52 -23.70 9.75
CA ASP A 420 10.22 -23.31 10.96
C ASP A 420 11.05 -22.04 10.72
N LYS A 421 11.67 -21.51 11.79
CA LYS A 421 12.54 -20.33 11.74
C LYS A 421 13.59 -20.43 10.62
N GLN A 422 14.33 -21.54 10.55
CA GLN A 422 15.38 -21.71 9.55
C GLN A 422 14.79 -21.66 8.13
N LYS A 423 13.75 -22.44 7.87
CA LYS A 423 13.16 -22.49 6.54
C LYS A 423 12.54 -21.17 6.14
N PHE A 424 11.92 -20.45 7.08
CA PHE A 424 11.37 -19.12 6.85
C PHE A 424 12.45 -18.13 6.39
N TRP A 425 13.65 -18.18 6.98
CA TRP A 425 14.78 -17.33 6.56
C TRP A 425 15.37 -17.73 5.22
N GLU A 426 15.41 -19.02 4.90
CA GLU A 426 15.91 -19.48 3.60
C GLU A 426 15.05 -19.00 2.42
N VAL A 427 13.75 -18.80 2.64
CA VAL A 427 12.78 -18.47 1.58
C VAL A 427 12.43 -16.98 1.50
N ILE A 428 12.72 -16.21 2.54
CA ILE A 428 12.48 -14.77 2.53
C ILE A 428 13.59 -14.08 1.75
N THR A 429 13.22 -13.07 0.97
CA THR A 429 14.15 -12.35 0.10
C THR A 429 14.13 -10.87 0.44
N ASN A 430 15.30 -10.24 0.35
CA ASN A 430 15.52 -8.85 0.72
C ASN A 430 16.02 -8.04 -0.49
N PRO A 431 15.18 -7.76 -1.51
CA PRO A 431 15.62 -6.97 -2.67
C PRO A 431 16.07 -5.56 -2.29
N GLN A 432 15.58 -5.05 -1.17
CA GLN A 432 16.06 -3.84 -0.55
C GLN A 432 16.15 -4.07 0.96
N ARG A 433 16.99 -3.28 1.63
CA ARG A 433 17.28 -3.38 3.07
C ARG A 433 16.04 -3.51 3.97
N VAL A 434 14.91 -2.92 3.58
CA VAL A 434 13.65 -2.89 4.36
C VAL A 434 12.47 -3.46 3.59
N VAL A 435 12.73 -4.29 2.60
CA VAL A 435 11.69 -4.95 1.81
C VAL A 435 11.90 -6.45 1.95
N GLN A 436 11.06 -7.08 2.75
CA GLN A 436 11.03 -8.53 2.92
C GLN A 436 9.88 -9.09 2.08
N LEU A 437 10.23 -9.92 1.10
CA LEU A 437 9.27 -10.55 0.19
C LEU A 437 9.34 -12.07 0.33
N PHE A 438 8.17 -12.68 0.20
CA PHE A 438 8.00 -14.11 0.29
C PHE A 438 7.15 -14.61 -0.89
N THR A 439 7.68 -15.57 -1.63
CA THR A 439 6.97 -16.21 -2.74
C THR A 439 6.21 -17.43 -2.22
N LEU A 440 4.87 -17.32 -2.15
CA LEU A 440 3.97 -18.36 -1.65
C LEU A 440 3.65 -19.40 -2.71
N LEU A 441 3.53 -18.94 -3.96
CA LEU A 441 3.24 -19.76 -5.12
C LEU A 441 4.10 -19.31 -6.28
N ASP A 442 4.80 -20.25 -6.89
CA ASP A 442 5.48 -20.09 -8.17
C ASP A 442 5.27 -21.38 -8.99
N GLN A 443 4.12 -21.47 -9.67
CA GLN A 443 3.76 -22.59 -10.53
C GLN A 443 3.36 -22.13 -11.92
N GLN A 444 3.57 -22.96 -12.94
CA GLN A 444 3.23 -22.64 -14.33
C GLN A 444 1.72 -22.35 -14.51
N PRO A 445 1.31 -21.53 -15.49
CA PRO A 445 -0.10 -21.10 -15.63
C PRO A 445 -1.10 -22.26 -15.77
N ASN A 446 -0.70 -23.32 -16.48
CA ASN A 446 -1.49 -24.54 -16.62
C ASN A 446 -1.77 -25.26 -15.29
N TRP A 447 -0.89 -25.10 -14.30
CA TRP A 447 -1.07 -25.65 -12.97
C TRP A 447 -2.23 -24.95 -12.25
N VAL A 448 -2.35 -23.63 -12.38
CA VAL A 448 -3.47 -22.88 -11.79
C VAL A 448 -4.79 -23.29 -12.43
N GLN A 449 -4.87 -23.32 -13.75
CA GLN A 449 -6.09 -23.74 -14.45
C GLN A 449 -6.54 -25.16 -14.04
N LYS A 450 -5.57 -26.05 -13.75
CA LYS A 450 -5.84 -27.42 -13.31
C LYS A 450 -6.30 -27.50 -11.85
N ASN A 451 -5.70 -26.73 -10.95
CA ASN A 451 -5.94 -26.85 -9.50
C ASN A 451 -6.95 -25.84 -8.95
N TYR A 452 -7.09 -24.69 -9.62
CA TYR A 452 -7.92 -23.53 -9.28
C TYR A 452 -8.66 -23.05 -10.56
N PRO A 453 -9.61 -23.84 -11.07
CA PRO A 453 -10.21 -23.60 -12.40
C PRO A 453 -11.02 -22.31 -12.49
N ASP A 454 -11.46 -21.74 -11.38
CA ASP A 454 -12.14 -20.45 -11.29
C ASP A 454 -11.19 -19.27 -11.03
N GLY A 455 -9.88 -19.54 -10.89
CA GLY A 455 -8.86 -18.54 -10.59
C GLY A 455 -8.98 -17.94 -9.19
N ASN A 456 -9.85 -18.45 -8.32
CA ASN A 456 -10.00 -17.95 -6.96
C ASN A 456 -9.06 -18.70 -6.02
N VAL A 457 -8.27 -17.94 -5.24
CA VAL A 457 -7.34 -18.51 -4.27
C VAL A 457 -7.53 -17.83 -2.93
N GLU A 458 -7.92 -18.62 -1.93
CA GLU A 458 -7.87 -18.24 -0.53
C GLU A 458 -6.42 -18.40 -0.03
N VAL A 459 -5.83 -17.30 0.40
CA VAL A 459 -4.49 -17.26 0.99
C VAL A 459 -4.63 -16.96 2.47
N ALA A 460 -4.06 -17.79 3.33
CA ALA A 460 -4.09 -17.56 4.76
C ALA A 460 -2.69 -17.58 5.38
N PHE A 461 -2.48 -16.83 6.47
CA PHE A 461 -1.23 -16.76 7.21
C PHE A 461 -1.47 -16.86 8.70
N ARG A 462 -0.56 -17.51 9.44
CA ARG A 462 -0.47 -17.36 10.89
C ARG A 462 0.93 -17.57 11.42
N LEU A 463 1.16 -17.01 12.59
CA LEU A 463 2.33 -17.28 13.42
C LEU A 463 1.96 -18.29 14.50
N ARG A 464 2.90 -19.16 14.86
CA ARG A 464 2.75 -20.08 15.99
C ARG A 464 4.02 -20.14 16.80
N ASP A 465 3.85 -20.58 18.05
CA ASP A 465 4.94 -20.96 18.95
C ASP A 465 5.95 -19.81 19.23
N CYS A 466 5.54 -18.54 19.01
CA CYS A 466 6.33 -17.34 19.30
C CYS A 466 5.63 -16.33 20.23
N GLY A 467 4.42 -16.66 20.70
CA GLY A 467 3.62 -15.81 21.60
C GLY A 467 3.52 -14.36 21.11
N ARG A 468 3.79 -13.42 22.00
CA ARG A 468 3.85 -11.97 21.72
C ARG A 468 5.27 -11.49 21.36
N ASP A 469 6.26 -12.37 21.37
CA ASP A 469 7.66 -11.98 21.18
C ASP A 469 7.91 -11.59 19.73
N GLN A 470 7.29 -12.29 18.78
CA GLN A 470 7.40 -12.01 17.36
C GLN A 470 6.06 -11.54 16.77
N MET A 471 6.10 -10.42 16.05
CA MET A 471 4.98 -9.94 15.25
C MET A 471 5.33 -9.95 13.76
N MET A 472 4.31 -10.09 12.93
CA MET A 472 4.39 -9.95 11.48
C MET A 472 3.49 -8.83 11.02
N HIS A 473 4.02 -7.98 10.16
CA HIS A 473 3.29 -6.87 9.54
C HIS A 473 3.18 -7.10 8.04
N ILE A 474 1.99 -7.47 7.57
CA ILE A 474 1.70 -7.71 6.16
C ILE A 474 1.31 -6.39 5.51
N THR A 475 2.05 -5.97 4.49
CA THR A 475 1.86 -4.66 3.86
C THR A 475 1.35 -4.75 2.43
N HIS A 476 1.76 -5.78 1.69
CA HIS A 476 1.36 -5.98 0.30
C HIS A 476 1.09 -7.45 0.00
N LEU A 477 0.16 -7.69 -0.91
CA LEU A 477 -0.09 -8.99 -1.52
C LEU A 477 -0.16 -8.80 -3.04
N TYR A 478 0.65 -9.57 -3.76
CA TYR A 478 0.76 -9.53 -5.22
C TYR A 478 0.41 -10.90 -5.79
N TRP A 479 -0.29 -10.91 -6.92
CA TRP A 479 -0.61 -12.16 -7.62
C TRP A 479 -0.76 -11.94 -9.11
N ALA A 480 -0.63 -13.03 -9.87
CA ALA A 480 -0.94 -13.07 -11.29
C ALA A 480 -1.55 -14.41 -11.68
#